data_AF-A0A538HM38-F1
#
_entry.id   AF-A0A538HM38-F1
#
_cell.length_a   1.000
_cell.length_b   1.000
_cell.length_c   1.000
_cell.angle_alpha   90.00
_cell.angle_beta   90.00
_cell.angle_gamma   90.00
#
_symmetry.space_group_name_H-M   'P 1'
#
loop_
_entity.id
_entity.type
_entity.pdbx_description
1 polymer ?
#
loop_
_entity_poly.entity_id
_entity_poly.type
_entity_poly.pdbx_seq_one_letter_code
_entity_poly.pdbx_strand_id
1 'polypeptide(L)'
;MQRALYSPLVAMFNGTTARRHVLLLSGETPDELERRTSELAAELETRRDGALGELEAHLRRLDHSRDHRRIVVAADAEGAAQALRSLDPQAVRTAQGRAGGGGVALAFPGGGAQHPGMTGQLYALSPRVRSEVDRCAELLDSRTGVDVRRALDPATSPSELERPVLGLCALFVSEYALAQLWLSLGVRPAALIGHSLGEYTAAVIAGVLTLEDALTLVAARARLFERLPPSAMLSVGLSEGDVTGLLGPGVSLAAANGPAQSVVSGGVAAIESLHEWLAEHGVRVRRLRLTTAGHSSLVEAIADEFAEATRGISVERPSIPCISNVTGTWLTDGEALDPAYWVRHLRATVRFGTGVATLLTQARIVLEVGPGTTLSTLVRQASTVAGSAITISSLGHPLDATPEAAALAAAAGELWLAGVDVDWEAFAALPAPLPLIEKH
;
A
#
# COMPACT_ATOMS: atom_id res chain seq x y z
N MET A 1 11.81 32.68 -9.30
CA MET A 1 12.07 32.44 -10.74
C MET A 1 11.92 30.95 -10.99
N GLN A 2 10.67 30.47 -11.06
CA GLN A 2 10.31 29.08 -11.37
C GLN A 2 10.63 28.82 -12.84
N ARG A 3 11.74 28.12 -13.12
CA ARG A 3 12.06 27.68 -14.48
C ARG A 3 12.35 26.18 -14.48
N ALA A 4 11.42 25.45 -15.10
CA ALA A 4 11.67 24.26 -15.91
C ALA A 4 12.42 23.09 -15.24
N LEU A 5 11.74 22.41 -14.31
CA LEU A 5 11.88 20.96 -14.14
C LEU A 5 10.52 20.32 -14.48
N TYR A 6 10.09 20.45 -15.73
CA TYR A 6 9.24 19.41 -16.31
C TYR A 6 10.11 18.17 -16.41
N SER A 7 10.11 17.35 -15.36
CA SER A 7 10.98 16.19 -15.21
C SER A 7 10.77 15.20 -16.37
N PRO A 8 11.83 14.55 -16.89
CA PRO A 8 11.71 13.44 -17.84
C PRO A 8 10.69 12.38 -17.40
N LEU A 9 10.51 12.21 -16.08
CA LEU A 9 9.56 11.28 -15.49
C LEU A 9 8.10 11.63 -15.80
N VAL A 10 7.69 12.90 -15.74
CA VAL A 10 6.30 13.26 -16.08
C VAL A 10 6.07 13.22 -17.59
N ALA A 11 7.08 13.55 -18.40
CA ALA A 11 7.00 13.38 -19.85
C ALA A 11 6.84 11.91 -20.27
N MET A 12 7.43 10.98 -19.52
CA MET A 12 7.38 9.53 -19.79
C MET A 12 5.99 8.91 -19.62
N PHE A 13 5.16 9.47 -18.75
CA PHE A 13 3.78 8.99 -18.52
C PHE A 13 2.73 9.78 -19.31
N ASN A 14 3.15 10.65 -20.24
CA ASN A 14 2.23 11.37 -21.13
C ASN A 14 1.64 10.39 -22.16
N GLY A 15 0.30 10.35 -22.25
CA GLY A 15 -0.44 9.56 -23.25
C GLY A 15 -0.97 8.20 -22.78
N THR A 16 -0.58 7.71 -21.60
CA THR A 16 -1.03 6.40 -21.03
C THR A 16 -2.00 6.52 -19.87
N THR A 17 -2.42 7.74 -19.51
CA THR A 17 -2.91 8.09 -18.18
C THR A 17 -4.28 8.78 -18.19
N ALA A 18 -5.20 8.38 -19.07
CA ALA A 18 -6.55 8.96 -19.09
C ALA A 18 -7.22 8.91 -17.70
N ARG A 19 -7.83 10.03 -17.30
CA ARG A 19 -8.67 10.10 -16.08
C ARG A 19 -9.68 8.95 -16.13
N ARG A 20 -9.90 8.32 -14.97
CA ARG A 20 -10.93 7.30 -14.81
C ARG A 20 -12.10 7.92 -14.05
N HIS A 21 -13.28 7.78 -14.64
CA HIS A 21 -14.54 8.21 -14.05
C HIS A 21 -15.08 7.09 -13.16
N VAL A 22 -15.64 7.45 -12.02
CA VAL A 22 -16.33 6.52 -11.11
C VAL A 22 -17.79 6.92 -11.05
N LEU A 23 -18.64 6.15 -11.75
CA LEU A 23 -20.09 6.37 -11.75
C LEU A 23 -20.70 5.62 -10.57
N LEU A 24 -21.45 6.34 -9.73
CA LEU A 24 -22.06 5.81 -8.52
C LEU A 24 -23.55 5.55 -8.75
N LEU A 25 -24.00 4.35 -8.43
CA LEU A 25 -25.38 3.92 -8.52
C LEU A 25 -25.83 3.34 -7.18
N SER A 26 -27.03 3.69 -6.74
CA SER A 26 -27.61 3.11 -5.54
C SER A 26 -29.12 2.95 -5.65
N GLY A 27 -29.68 1.90 -5.04
CA GLY A 27 -31.10 1.57 -5.01
C GLY A 27 -31.56 1.08 -3.63
N GLU A 28 -32.83 1.29 -3.30
CA GLU A 28 -33.44 0.82 -2.04
C GLU A 28 -33.66 -0.69 -2.07
N THR A 29 -33.82 -1.25 -3.27
CA THR A 29 -33.95 -2.69 -3.52
C THR A 29 -32.99 -3.14 -4.62
N PRO A 30 -32.71 -4.46 -4.74
CA PRO A 30 -31.94 -4.99 -5.87
C PRO A 30 -32.56 -4.62 -7.22
N ASP A 31 -33.88 -4.74 -7.35
CA ASP A 31 -34.60 -4.46 -8.60
C ASP A 31 -34.48 -2.98 -9.00
N GLU A 32 -34.50 -2.06 -8.03
CA GLU A 32 -34.28 -0.65 -8.31
C GLU A 32 -32.85 -0.39 -8.81
N LEU A 33 -31.85 -1.04 -8.23
CA LEU A 33 -30.46 -0.92 -8.67
C LEU A 33 -30.29 -1.44 -10.11
N GLU A 34 -30.91 -2.57 -10.46
CA GLU A 34 -30.85 -3.12 -11.83
C GLU A 34 -31.57 -2.23 -12.85
N ARG A 35 -32.73 -1.67 -12.48
CA ARG A 35 -33.43 -0.69 -13.32
C ARG A 35 -32.54 0.54 -13.58
N ARG A 36 -31.97 1.13 -12.53
CA ARG A 36 -31.06 2.29 -12.64
C ARG A 36 -29.81 1.99 -13.46
N THR A 37 -29.27 0.77 -13.33
CA THR A 37 -28.13 0.31 -14.14
C THR A 37 -28.48 0.29 -15.62
N SER A 38 -29.64 -0.28 -15.97
CA SER A 38 -30.11 -0.38 -17.35
C SER A 38 -30.40 1.00 -17.95
N GLU A 39 -31.00 1.89 -17.16
CA GLU A 39 -31.26 3.27 -17.56
C GLU A 39 -29.97 4.05 -17.81
N LEU A 40 -28.99 3.93 -16.91
CA LEU A 40 -27.69 4.59 -17.06
C LEU A 40 -26.95 4.07 -18.30
N ALA A 41 -26.99 2.75 -18.56
CA ALA A 41 -26.37 2.16 -19.74
C ALA A 41 -26.96 2.73 -21.04
N ALA A 42 -28.30 2.80 -21.13
CA ALA A 42 -28.99 3.38 -22.28
C ALA A 42 -28.70 4.88 -22.45
N GLU A 43 -28.60 5.62 -21.35
CA GLU A 43 -28.23 7.03 -21.38
C GLU A 43 -26.81 7.23 -21.94
N LEU A 44 -25.86 6.42 -21.47
CA LEU A 44 -24.46 6.46 -21.89
C LEU A 44 -24.27 6.14 -23.39
N GLU A 45 -25.05 5.23 -23.96
CA GLU A 45 -25.01 4.88 -25.40
C GLU A 45 -25.32 6.07 -26.32
N THR A 46 -26.03 7.08 -25.82
CA THR A 46 -26.43 8.26 -26.59
C THR A 46 -25.60 9.50 -26.27
N ARG A 47 -24.72 9.42 -25.27
CA ARG A 47 -23.88 10.53 -24.81
C ARG A 47 -22.57 10.60 -25.60
N ARG A 48 -22.04 11.83 -25.73
CA ARG A 48 -20.69 12.06 -26.25
C ARG A 48 -19.68 12.02 -25.10
N ASP A 49 -18.45 11.61 -25.36
CA ASP A 49 -17.41 11.41 -24.33
C ASP A 49 -17.14 12.63 -23.45
N GLY A 50 -17.22 13.85 -24.02
CA GLY A 50 -17.03 15.09 -23.25
C GLY A 50 -18.08 15.36 -22.16
N ALA A 51 -19.20 14.63 -22.14
CA ALA A 51 -20.29 14.79 -21.17
C ALA A 51 -20.21 13.82 -19.97
N LEU A 52 -19.23 12.89 -19.95
CA LEU A 52 -19.14 11.89 -18.88
C LEU A 52 -18.82 12.52 -17.51
N GLY A 53 -18.01 13.58 -17.49
CA GLY A 53 -17.72 14.33 -16.26
C GLY A 53 -18.96 15.03 -15.67
N GLU A 54 -19.87 15.54 -16.50
CA GLU A 54 -21.12 16.15 -16.04
C GLU A 54 -22.08 15.11 -15.47
N LEU A 55 -22.16 13.94 -16.10
CA LEU A 55 -22.95 12.80 -15.63
C LEU A 55 -22.39 12.27 -14.31
N GLU A 56 -21.08 12.10 -14.22
CA GLU A 56 -20.39 11.73 -12.99
C GLU A 56 -20.71 12.72 -11.86
N ALA A 57 -20.62 14.03 -12.12
CA ALA A 57 -20.98 15.08 -11.17
C ALA A 57 -22.47 15.03 -10.79
N HIS A 58 -23.37 14.74 -11.74
CA HIS A 58 -24.80 14.59 -11.46
C HIS A 58 -25.08 13.40 -10.54
N LEU A 59 -24.52 12.22 -10.85
CA LEU A 59 -24.71 10.99 -10.08
C LEU A 59 -24.25 11.16 -8.63
N ARG A 60 -23.11 11.82 -8.41
CA ARG A 60 -22.57 12.08 -7.06
C ARG A 60 -23.46 12.93 -6.15
N ARG A 61 -24.36 13.74 -6.74
CA ARG A 61 -25.31 14.57 -5.98
C ARG A 61 -26.57 13.82 -5.58
N LEU A 62 -26.74 12.58 -6.06
CA LEU A 62 -27.87 11.75 -5.70
C LEU A 62 -27.71 11.23 -4.27
N ASP A 63 -28.83 10.89 -3.63
CA ASP A 63 -28.80 10.27 -2.31
C ASP A 63 -28.27 8.84 -2.39
N HIS A 64 -27.16 8.62 -1.70
CA HIS A 64 -26.44 7.35 -1.62
C HIS A 64 -26.54 6.71 -0.22
N SER A 65 -27.51 7.12 0.61
CA SER A 65 -27.80 6.50 1.90
C SER A 65 -28.22 5.03 1.80
N ARG A 66 -28.60 4.59 0.59
CA ARG A 66 -29.15 3.26 0.28
C ARG A 66 -28.13 2.12 0.37
N ASP A 67 -28.64 0.92 0.63
CA ASP A 67 -27.83 -0.27 0.89
C ASP A 67 -27.39 -1.01 -0.37
N HIS A 68 -28.16 -0.98 -1.46
CA HIS A 68 -27.74 -1.62 -2.72
C HIS A 68 -26.94 -0.62 -3.54
N ARG A 69 -25.67 -0.90 -3.77
CA ARG A 69 -24.72 0.03 -4.40
C ARG A 69 -23.99 -0.65 -5.54
N ARG A 70 -23.72 0.11 -6.60
CA ARG A 70 -22.91 -0.30 -7.75
C ARG A 70 -21.99 0.85 -8.16
N ILE A 71 -20.77 0.51 -8.52
CA ILE A 71 -19.84 1.43 -9.16
C ILE A 71 -19.52 0.94 -10.57
N VAL A 72 -19.19 1.88 -11.44
CA VAL A 72 -18.53 1.60 -12.72
C VAL A 72 -17.32 2.50 -12.88
N VAL A 73 -16.19 1.88 -13.21
CA VAL A 73 -14.94 2.56 -13.52
C VAL A 73 -14.70 2.50 -15.03
N ALA A 74 -14.63 3.65 -15.68
CA ALA A 74 -14.46 3.74 -17.13
C ALA A 74 -13.60 4.95 -17.55
N ALA A 75 -13.05 4.92 -18.77
CA ALA A 75 -12.39 6.08 -19.38
C ALA A 75 -13.37 6.96 -20.17
N ASP A 76 -14.39 6.36 -20.78
CA ASP A 76 -15.29 6.99 -21.72
C ASP A 76 -16.72 6.44 -21.58
N ALA A 77 -17.67 7.06 -22.29
CA ALA A 77 -19.08 6.75 -22.16
C ALA A 77 -19.40 5.37 -22.77
N GLU A 78 -18.77 5.03 -23.89
CA GLU A 78 -18.92 3.74 -24.57
C GLU A 78 -18.49 2.57 -23.67
N GLY A 79 -17.29 2.66 -23.08
CA GLY A 79 -16.78 1.65 -22.16
C GLY A 79 -17.63 1.51 -20.90
N ALA A 80 -18.17 2.62 -20.37
CA ALA A 80 -19.09 2.59 -19.24
C ALA A 80 -20.42 1.89 -19.59
N ALA A 81 -20.99 2.19 -20.76
CA ALA A 81 -22.22 1.55 -21.23
C ALA A 81 -22.04 0.05 -21.42
N GLN A 82 -20.97 -0.35 -22.10
CA GLN A 82 -20.65 -1.76 -22.35
C GLN A 82 -20.46 -2.51 -21.03
N ALA A 83 -19.71 -1.94 -20.09
CA ALA A 83 -19.48 -2.53 -18.77
C ALA A 83 -20.78 -2.72 -17.98
N LEU A 84 -21.70 -1.74 -18.00
CA LEU A 84 -23.00 -1.86 -17.34
C LEU A 84 -23.90 -2.93 -17.98
N ARG A 85 -23.89 -3.05 -19.30
CA ARG A 85 -24.68 -4.06 -20.04
C ARG A 85 -24.21 -5.49 -19.75
N SER A 86 -22.89 -5.70 -19.70
CA SER A 86 -22.29 -7.01 -19.46
C SER A 86 -22.11 -7.32 -17.98
N LEU A 87 -22.24 -6.31 -17.11
CA LEU A 87 -21.81 -6.35 -15.70
C LEU A 87 -20.37 -6.86 -15.56
N ASP A 88 -19.46 -6.34 -16.41
CA ASP A 88 -18.07 -6.77 -16.43
C ASP A 88 -17.45 -6.70 -15.03
N PRO A 89 -17.05 -7.83 -14.42
CA PRO A 89 -16.50 -7.86 -13.07
C PRO A 89 -15.10 -7.25 -12.97
N GLN A 90 -14.52 -6.71 -14.05
CA GLN A 90 -13.32 -5.88 -14.00
C GLN A 90 -13.68 -4.40 -13.82
N ALA A 91 -14.74 -3.91 -14.46
CA ALA A 91 -15.15 -2.50 -14.44
C ALA A 91 -16.31 -2.18 -13.50
N VAL A 92 -17.16 -3.16 -13.20
CA VAL A 92 -18.36 -3.04 -12.36
C VAL A 92 -18.14 -3.78 -11.04
N ARG A 93 -18.51 -3.14 -9.92
CA ARG A 93 -18.61 -3.81 -8.61
C ARG A 93 -19.96 -3.47 -7.99
N THR A 94 -20.56 -4.44 -7.33
CA THR A 94 -21.84 -4.29 -6.62
C THR A 94 -21.67 -4.77 -5.19
N ALA A 95 -22.22 -4.03 -4.24
CA ALA A 95 -22.27 -4.41 -2.83
C ALA A 95 -23.67 -4.17 -2.26
N GLN A 96 -23.99 -4.93 -1.21
CA GLN A 96 -25.20 -4.74 -0.42
C GLN A 96 -24.83 -4.47 1.04
N GLY A 97 -25.42 -3.41 1.59
CA GLY A 97 -25.18 -2.96 2.94
C GLY A 97 -23.85 -2.22 3.08
N ARG A 98 -23.69 -1.51 4.19
CA ARG A 98 -22.41 -0.90 4.60
C ARG A 98 -21.65 -1.91 5.45
N ALA A 99 -20.33 -1.94 5.36
CA ALA A 99 -19.55 -2.68 6.34
C ALA A 99 -19.94 -2.14 7.73
N GLY A 100 -20.23 -3.04 8.67
CA GLY A 100 -20.58 -2.65 10.04
C GLY A 100 -19.54 -1.71 10.65
N GLY A 101 -19.94 -0.94 11.66
CA GLY A 101 -19.14 0.14 12.27
C GLY A 101 -17.69 -0.24 12.61
N GLY A 102 -16.81 0.75 12.67
CA GLY A 102 -15.38 0.56 12.96
C GLY A 102 -14.42 1.36 12.09
N GLY A 103 -14.92 1.94 10.98
CA GLY A 103 -14.12 2.74 10.06
C GLY A 103 -13.15 1.90 9.21
N VAL A 104 -12.22 2.59 8.54
CA VAL A 104 -11.21 2.00 7.66
C VAL A 104 -9.86 1.98 8.36
N ALA A 105 -9.13 0.88 8.24
CA ALA A 105 -7.73 0.81 8.61
C ALA A 105 -6.83 1.00 7.38
N LEU A 106 -5.69 1.67 7.55
CA LEU A 106 -4.63 1.70 6.52
C LEU A 106 -3.56 0.67 6.85
N ALA A 107 -3.17 -0.10 5.83
CA ALA A 107 -2.14 -1.11 5.91
C ALA A 107 -0.96 -0.73 4.99
N PHE A 108 0.25 -0.60 5.55
CA PHE A 108 1.44 -0.19 4.81
C PHE A 108 2.39 -1.38 4.61
N PRO A 109 2.72 -1.75 3.36
CA PRO A 109 3.54 -2.93 3.07
C PRO A 109 4.97 -2.83 3.62
N GLY A 110 5.68 -3.96 3.55
CA GLY A 110 7.08 -4.05 3.94
C GLY A 110 8.00 -4.18 2.74
N GLY A 111 9.30 -4.28 3.01
CA GLY A 111 10.31 -4.55 1.99
C GLY A 111 9.94 -5.78 1.15
N GLY A 112 10.15 -5.67 -0.16
CA GLY A 112 9.76 -6.66 -1.16
C GLY A 112 8.52 -6.28 -1.96
N ALA A 113 7.79 -5.23 -1.54
CA ALA A 113 6.69 -4.66 -2.30
C ALA A 113 7.15 -3.68 -3.41
N GLN A 114 8.38 -3.17 -3.32
CA GLN A 114 8.90 -2.24 -4.32
C GLN A 114 9.08 -2.90 -5.69
N HIS A 115 8.74 -2.18 -6.74
CA HIS A 115 8.94 -2.59 -8.13
C HIS A 115 9.21 -1.38 -9.02
N PRO A 116 9.83 -1.57 -10.20
CA PRO A 116 10.05 -0.46 -11.14
C PRO A 116 8.74 0.21 -11.54
N GLY A 117 8.76 1.54 -11.64
CA GLY A 117 7.61 2.32 -12.07
C GLY A 117 6.55 2.57 -11.00
N MET A 118 6.73 2.05 -9.77
CA MET A 118 5.73 2.16 -8.72
C MET A 118 5.42 3.62 -8.38
N THR A 119 4.14 3.97 -8.26
CA THR A 119 3.66 5.34 -7.98
C THR A 119 4.03 6.36 -9.08
N GLY A 120 4.65 5.93 -10.19
CA GLY A 120 5.16 6.83 -11.22
C GLY A 120 4.06 7.53 -12.01
N GLN A 121 2.97 6.81 -12.33
CA GLN A 121 1.84 7.40 -13.05
C GLN A 121 1.10 8.40 -12.15
N LEU A 122 0.90 8.07 -10.86
CA LEU A 122 0.31 8.99 -9.90
C LEU A 122 1.20 10.19 -9.60
N TYR A 123 2.52 10.02 -9.57
CA TYR A 123 3.46 11.14 -9.51
C TYR A 123 3.27 12.07 -10.72
N ALA A 124 3.05 11.53 -11.93
CA ALA A 124 2.78 12.32 -13.12
C ALA A 124 1.40 13.00 -13.12
N LEU A 125 0.38 12.37 -12.51
CA LEU A 125 -1.01 12.85 -12.54
C LEU A 125 -1.40 13.76 -11.37
N SER A 126 -0.98 13.42 -10.15
CA SER A 126 -1.44 14.06 -8.92
C SER A 126 -0.39 15.06 -8.41
N PRO A 127 -0.69 16.38 -8.40
CA PRO A 127 0.19 17.38 -7.83
C PRO A 127 0.51 17.12 -6.36
N ARG A 128 -0.45 16.53 -5.62
CA ARG A 128 -0.26 16.13 -4.22
C ARG A 128 0.82 15.06 -4.11
N VAL A 129 0.65 13.94 -4.82
CA VAL A 129 1.64 12.84 -4.82
C VAL A 129 3.01 13.37 -5.23
N ARG A 130 3.07 14.18 -6.30
CA ARG A 130 4.30 14.82 -6.74
C ARG A 130 4.98 15.61 -5.64
N SER A 131 4.24 16.49 -4.96
CA SER A 131 4.79 17.37 -3.92
C SER A 131 5.34 16.59 -2.72
N GLU A 132 4.65 15.53 -2.29
CA GLU A 132 5.11 14.71 -1.16
C GLU A 132 6.33 13.87 -1.56
N VAL A 133 6.34 13.33 -2.78
CA VAL A 133 7.50 12.58 -3.31
C VAL A 133 8.72 13.48 -3.45
N ASP A 134 8.58 14.68 -4.02
CA ASP A 134 9.70 15.62 -4.18
C ASP A 134 10.23 16.08 -2.81
N ARG A 135 9.33 16.42 -1.87
CA ARG A 135 9.72 16.77 -0.50
C ARG A 135 10.53 15.66 0.17
N CYS A 136 10.06 14.42 0.10
CA CYS A 136 10.78 13.30 0.69
C CYS A 136 12.10 13.02 -0.01
N ALA A 137 12.15 13.12 -1.35
CA ALA A 137 13.36 12.92 -2.11
C ALA A 137 14.45 13.94 -1.74
N GLU A 138 14.08 15.23 -1.58
CA GLU A 138 14.99 16.28 -1.13
C GLU A 138 15.55 16.01 0.29
N LEU A 139 14.68 15.58 1.21
CA LEU A 139 15.09 15.22 2.58
C LEU A 139 16.01 14.00 2.61
N LEU A 140 15.81 13.03 1.71
CA LEU A 140 16.62 11.81 1.60
C LEU A 140 17.94 12.02 0.88
N ASP A 141 18.00 12.89 -0.13
CA ASP A 141 19.20 13.10 -0.95
C ASP A 141 20.40 13.47 -0.08
N SER A 142 20.20 14.39 0.87
CA SER A 142 21.21 14.80 1.85
C SER A 142 21.71 13.65 2.77
N ARG A 143 20.96 12.55 2.87
CA ARG A 143 21.21 11.42 3.79
C ARG A 143 21.74 10.19 3.09
N THR A 144 21.34 9.97 1.84
CA THR A 144 21.64 8.74 1.08
C THR A 144 22.58 8.99 -0.10
N GLY A 145 22.58 10.21 -0.67
CA GLY A 145 23.24 10.51 -1.94
C GLY A 145 22.61 9.76 -3.13
N VAL A 146 21.38 9.28 -2.98
CA VAL A 146 20.64 8.50 -3.99
C VAL A 146 19.29 9.17 -4.23
N ASP A 147 19.04 9.57 -5.48
CA ASP A 147 17.72 10.05 -5.89
C ASP A 147 16.72 8.88 -5.92
N VAL A 148 15.84 8.83 -4.93
CA VAL A 148 14.82 7.78 -4.80
C VAL A 148 13.76 7.83 -5.89
N ARG A 149 13.61 8.96 -6.60
CA ARG A 149 12.65 9.10 -7.71
C ARG A 149 13.02 8.23 -8.90
N ARG A 150 14.25 7.70 -8.96
CA ARG A 150 14.62 6.67 -9.93
C ARG A 150 13.69 5.45 -9.87
N ALA A 151 13.14 5.12 -8.70
CA ALA A 151 12.20 4.01 -8.56
C ALA A 151 10.88 4.21 -9.32
N LEU A 152 10.51 5.47 -9.59
CA LEU A 152 9.30 5.82 -10.36
C LEU A 152 9.45 5.51 -11.86
N ASP A 153 10.66 5.19 -12.32
CA ASP A 153 10.94 4.83 -13.69
C ASP A 153 10.73 3.33 -13.93
N PRO A 154 9.81 2.93 -14.84
CA PRO A 154 9.63 1.53 -15.23
C PRO A 154 10.88 0.89 -15.84
N ALA A 155 11.81 1.69 -16.36
CA ALA A 155 13.09 1.21 -16.92
C ALA A 155 14.15 0.93 -15.84
N THR A 156 13.92 1.33 -14.58
CA THR A 156 14.82 0.98 -13.47
C THR A 156 14.90 -0.53 -13.32
N SER A 157 16.11 -1.05 -13.21
CA SER A 157 16.30 -2.50 -13.07
C SER A 157 15.73 -2.99 -11.74
N PRO A 158 15.00 -4.12 -11.70
CA PRO A 158 14.57 -4.74 -10.45
C PRO A 158 15.71 -4.93 -9.44
N SER A 159 16.91 -5.30 -9.92
CA SER A 159 18.09 -5.47 -9.08
C SER A 159 18.59 -4.18 -8.41
N GLU A 160 18.32 -3.01 -9.00
CA GLU A 160 18.62 -1.73 -8.35
C GLU A 160 17.69 -1.47 -7.17
N LEU A 161 16.43 -1.87 -7.27
CA LEU A 161 15.43 -1.79 -6.19
C LEU A 161 15.61 -2.86 -5.11
N GLU A 162 16.39 -3.90 -5.39
CA GLU A 162 16.84 -4.86 -4.39
C GLU A 162 17.93 -4.28 -3.47
N ARG A 163 18.56 -3.16 -3.85
CA ARG A 163 19.46 -2.43 -2.96
C ARG A 163 18.64 -1.74 -1.86
N PRO A 164 18.95 -1.97 -0.57
CA PRO A 164 18.18 -1.42 0.54
C PRO A 164 17.96 0.09 0.45
N VAL A 165 18.99 0.88 0.10
CA VAL A 165 18.89 2.36 0.05
C VAL A 165 17.85 2.82 -0.95
N LEU A 166 17.90 2.35 -2.20
CA LEU A 166 16.91 2.75 -3.20
C LEU A 166 15.54 2.13 -2.90
N GLY A 167 15.49 0.83 -2.65
CA GLY A 167 14.25 0.08 -2.50
C GLY A 167 13.42 0.49 -1.28
N LEU A 168 14.02 0.51 -0.08
CA LEU A 168 13.28 0.82 1.15
C LEU A 168 12.91 2.30 1.24
N CYS A 169 13.81 3.20 0.85
CA CYS A 169 13.47 4.63 0.88
C CYS A 169 12.39 4.95 -0.13
N ALA A 170 12.47 4.44 -1.37
CA ALA A 170 11.42 4.66 -2.36
C ALA A 170 10.08 4.06 -1.93
N LEU A 171 10.08 2.88 -1.31
CA LEU A 171 8.84 2.26 -0.81
C LEU A 171 8.17 3.13 0.27
N PHE A 172 8.91 3.59 1.28
CA PHE A 172 8.39 4.51 2.28
C PHE A 172 7.80 5.79 1.65
N VAL A 173 8.50 6.37 0.67
CA VAL A 173 8.04 7.58 -0.03
C VAL A 173 6.74 7.34 -0.80
N SER A 174 6.63 6.21 -1.49
CA SER A 174 5.40 5.78 -2.18
C SER A 174 4.24 5.60 -1.21
N GLU A 175 4.45 4.88 -0.11
CA GLU A 175 3.43 4.66 0.92
C GLU A 175 2.95 5.98 1.55
N TYR A 176 3.88 6.85 1.93
CA TYR A 176 3.56 8.14 2.52
C TYR A 176 2.80 9.04 1.55
N ALA A 177 3.24 9.15 0.30
CA ALA A 177 2.57 9.98 -0.70
C ALA A 177 1.14 9.47 -1.02
N LEU A 178 0.96 8.15 -1.09
CA LEU A 178 -0.37 7.54 -1.25
C LEU A 178 -1.26 7.75 -0.01
N ALA A 179 -0.70 7.68 1.19
CA ALA A 179 -1.43 7.98 2.42
C ALA A 179 -1.95 9.43 2.41
N GLN A 180 -1.07 10.38 2.07
CA GLN A 180 -1.43 11.79 1.96
C GLN A 180 -2.51 12.04 0.89
N LEU A 181 -2.47 11.29 -0.22
CA LEU A 181 -3.53 11.32 -1.22
C LEU A 181 -4.86 10.84 -0.64
N TRP A 182 -4.92 9.67 -0.01
CA TRP A 182 -6.16 9.14 0.57
C TRP A 182 -6.76 10.04 1.66
N LEU A 183 -5.91 10.58 2.55
CA LEU A 183 -6.33 11.55 3.55
C LEU A 183 -6.94 12.80 2.91
N SER A 184 -6.37 13.26 1.78
CA SER A 184 -6.92 14.40 1.02
C SER A 184 -8.23 14.09 0.29
N LEU A 185 -8.50 12.80 0.02
CA LEU A 185 -9.76 12.30 -0.52
C LEU A 185 -10.78 12.01 0.59
N GLY A 186 -10.58 12.54 1.80
CA GLY A 186 -11.52 12.42 2.91
C GLY A 186 -11.49 11.09 3.67
N VAL A 187 -10.63 10.14 3.28
CA VAL A 187 -10.51 8.85 3.96
C VAL A 187 -9.89 9.06 5.34
N ARG A 188 -10.67 8.85 6.41
CA ARG A 188 -10.23 9.02 7.79
C ARG A 188 -9.98 7.66 8.44
N PRO A 189 -8.72 7.29 8.72
CA PRO A 189 -8.43 5.98 9.25
C PRO A 189 -8.79 5.88 10.73
N ALA A 190 -9.45 4.78 11.09
CA ALA A 190 -9.74 4.42 12.46
C ALA A 190 -8.58 3.66 13.12
N ALA A 191 -7.74 3.00 12.33
CA ALA A 191 -6.57 2.29 12.81
C ALA A 191 -5.49 2.18 11.73
N LEU A 192 -4.26 1.86 12.13
CA LEU A 192 -3.11 1.72 11.23
C LEU A 192 -2.36 0.43 11.52
N ILE A 193 -1.82 -0.20 10.48
CA ILE A 193 -0.88 -1.32 10.61
C ILE A 193 0.20 -1.18 9.55
N GLY A 194 1.45 -1.40 9.93
CA GLY A 194 2.55 -1.54 8.99
C GLY A 194 3.07 -2.97 8.99
N HIS A 195 3.77 -3.37 7.92
CA HIS A 195 4.59 -4.57 7.91
C HIS A 195 6.06 -4.18 7.82
N SER A 196 6.83 -4.42 8.88
CA SER A 196 8.24 -4.07 8.96
C SER A 196 8.49 -2.58 8.61
N LEU A 197 8.98 -2.29 7.40
CA LEU A 197 9.19 -0.92 6.94
C LEU A 197 7.91 -0.07 7.00
N GLY A 198 6.75 -0.64 6.66
CA GLY A 198 5.49 0.10 6.67
C GLY A 198 5.08 0.60 8.06
N GLU A 199 5.67 0.06 9.15
CA GLU A 199 5.41 0.57 10.49
C GLU A 199 5.95 2.00 10.70
N TYR A 200 7.02 2.38 9.98
CA TYR A 200 7.49 3.76 9.98
C TYR A 200 6.45 4.69 9.33
N THR A 201 5.84 4.28 8.22
CA THR A 201 4.75 5.05 7.58
C THR A 201 3.55 5.13 8.51
N ALA A 202 3.14 4.03 9.14
CA ALA A 202 2.07 4.00 10.13
C ALA A 202 2.34 4.96 11.30
N ALA A 203 3.57 4.98 11.82
CA ALA A 203 3.97 5.86 12.91
C ALA A 203 3.92 7.35 12.53
N VAL A 204 4.29 7.71 11.30
CA VAL A 204 4.14 9.10 10.81
C VAL A 204 2.67 9.49 10.70
N ILE A 205 1.83 8.64 10.11
CA ILE A 205 0.39 8.92 9.97
C ILE A 205 -0.32 8.94 11.33
N ALA A 206 0.14 8.14 12.29
CA ALA A 206 -0.33 8.18 13.67
C ALA A 206 0.12 9.44 14.43
N GLY A 207 1.11 10.17 13.92
CA GLY A 207 1.75 11.29 14.60
C GLY A 207 2.78 10.90 15.66
N VAL A 208 3.19 9.62 15.72
CA VAL A 208 4.24 9.13 16.63
C VAL A 208 5.62 9.62 16.21
N LEU A 209 5.88 9.69 14.90
CA LEU A 209 7.11 10.22 14.32
C LEU A 209 6.81 11.43 13.43
N THR A 210 7.75 12.37 13.38
CA THR A 210 7.78 13.36 12.29
C THR A 210 8.18 12.67 10.97
N LEU A 211 7.83 13.28 9.84
CA LEU A 211 8.25 12.77 8.52
C LEU A 211 9.78 12.75 8.42
N GLU A 212 10.43 13.82 8.86
CA GLU A 212 11.87 14.01 8.82
C GLU A 212 12.61 12.96 9.67
N ASP A 213 12.09 12.62 10.85
CA ASP A 213 12.65 11.57 11.72
C ASP A 213 12.45 10.18 11.12
N ALA A 214 11.26 9.89 10.59
CA ALA A 214 11.01 8.62 9.92
C ALA A 214 11.94 8.42 8.70
N LEU A 215 12.14 9.45 7.87
CA LEU A 215 13.09 9.41 6.76
C LEU A 215 14.53 9.23 7.25
N THR A 216 14.89 9.81 8.40
CA THR A 216 16.20 9.60 9.04
C THR A 216 16.40 8.14 9.42
N LEU A 217 15.42 7.53 10.08
CA LEU A 217 15.47 6.12 10.49
C LEU A 217 15.46 5.17 9.29
N VAL A 218 14.61 5.42 8.29
CA VAL A 218 14.55 4.60 7.07
C VAL A 218 15.86 4.67 6.30
N ALA A 219 16.44 5.86 6.12
CA ALA A 219 17.74 6.02 5.47
C ALA A 219 18.87 5.34 6.26
N ALA A 220 18.91 5.49 7.59
CA ALA A 220 19.90 4.84 8.44
C ALA A 220 19.80 3.31 8.36
N ARG A 221 18.58 2.77 8.50
CA ARG A 221 18.28 1.33 8.36
C ARG A 221 18.78 0.80 7.03
N ALA A 222 18.43 1.49 5.94
CA ALA A 222 18.78 1.06 4.60
C ALA A 222 20.30 1.07 4.34
N ARG A 223 21.00 2.14 4.77
CA ARG A 223 22.47 2.23 4.63
C ARG A 223 23.20 1.18 5.46
N LEU A 224 22.73 0.91 6.67
CA LEU A 224 23.32 -0.12 7.52
C LEU A 224 23.07 -1.54 6.98
N PHE A 225 21.91 -1.77 6.37
CA PHE A 225 21.61 -3.04 5.69
C PHE A 225 22.57 -3.33 4.53
N GLU A 226 23.03 -2.32 3.79
CA GLU A 226 24.04 -2.51 2.73
C GLU A 226 25.40 -3.01 3.24
N ARG A 227 25.67 -2.93 4.55
CA ARG A 227 26.92 -3.41 5.17
C ARG A 227 26.82 -4.83 5.73
N LEU A 228 25.61 -5.38 5.81
CA LEU A 228 25.43 -6.74 6.30
C LEU A 228 25.95 -7.76 5.29
N PRO A 229 26.42 -8.94 5.76
CA PRO A 229 26.77 -10.03 4.86
C PRO A 229 25.60 -10.42 3.95
N PRO A 230 25.88 -10.96 2.74
CA PRO A 230 24.85 -11.50 1.88
C PRO A 230 23.92 -12.45 2.63
N SER A 231 22.62 -12.22 2.51
CA SER A 231 21.62 -12.94 3.29
C SER A 231 20.33 -13.14 2.50
N ALA A 232 19.42 -13.90 3.10
CA ALA A 232 18.28 -14.46 2.42
C ALA A 232 17.03 -14.45 3.31
N MET A 233 15.88 -14.40 2.66
CA MET A 233 14.58 -14.57 3.30
C MET A 233 13.71 -15.54 2.48
N LEU A 234 12.98 -16.39 3.19
CA LEU A 234 12.15 -17.45 2.62
C LEU A 234 10.74 -17.35 3.20
N SER A 235 9.75 -17.21 2.35
CA SER A 235 8.34 -17.41 2.71
C SER A 235 8.09 -18.90 2.86
N VAL A 236 7.47 -19.28 3.97
CA VAL A 236 7.18 -20.68 4.34
C VAL A 236 5.70 -20.81 4.65
N GLY A 237 5.04 -21.76 4.00
CA GLY A 237 3.62 -22.06 4.19
C GLY A 237 3.33 -22.83 5.47
N LEU A 238 3.85 -22.36 6.61
CA LEU A 238 3.69 -22.93 7.95
C LEU A 238 3.36 -21.84 8.97
N SER A 239 2.75 -22.24 10.09
CA SER A 239 2.48 -21.36 11.23
C SER A 239 3.78 -20.96 11.96
N GLU A 240 3.71 -19.93 12.81
CA GLU A 240 4.81 -19.56 13.73
C GLU A 240 5.21 -20.75 14.60
N GLY A 241 4.24 -21.50 15.14
CA GLY A 241 4.50 -22.64 16.00
C GLY A 241 5.24 -23.77 15.28
N ASP A 242 4.78 -24.12 14.07
CA ASP A 242 5.36 -25.23 13.30
C ASP A 242 6.76 -24.89 12.77
N VAL A 243 6.95 -23.66 12.28
CA VAL A 243 8.24 -23.27 11.69
C VAL A 243 9.33 -23.08 12.76
N THR A 244 8.97 -22.67 13.98
CA THR A 244 9.94 -22.42 15.06
C THR A 244 10.74 -23.68 15.42
N GLY A 245 10.11 -24.85 15.39
CA GLY A 245 10.78 -26.14 15.65
C GLY A 245 11.74 -26.58 14.54
N LEU A 246 11.70 -25.93 13.37
CA LEU A 246 12.50 -26.25 12.19
C LEU A 246 13.69 -25.29 11.99
N LEU A 247 13.82 -24.26 12.84
CA LEU A 247 14.86 -23.25 12.68
C LEU A 247 16.22 -23.79 13.15
N GLY A 248 17.17 -23.88 12.21
CA GLY A 248 18.56 -24.19 12.52
C GLY A 248 19.35 -22.96 13.02
N PRO A 249 20.61 -23.16 13.44
CA PRO A 249 21.50 -22.07 13.83
C PRO A 249 21.62 -21.02 12.72
N GLY A 250 21.54 -19.74 13.09
CA GLY A 250 21.67 -18.62 12.14
C GLY A 250 20.43 -18.35 11.28
N VAL A 251 19.32 -19.05 11.53
CA VAL A 251 18.00 -18.75 10.94
C VAL A 251 17.10 -18.17 12.03
N SER A 252 16.40 -17.08 11.71
CA SER A 252 15.43 -16.43 12.58
C SER A 252 14.04 -16.42 11.95
N LEU A 253 13.00 -16.47 12.78
CA LEU A 253 11.64 -16.14 12.36
C LEU A 253 11.54 -14.63 12.14
N ALA A 254 11.48 -14.21 10.88
CA ALA A 254 11.41 -12.80 10.51
C ALA A 254 9.99 -12.24 10.64
N ALA A 255 8.99 -13.01 10.23
CA ALA A 255 7.59 -12.59 10.30
C ALA A 255 6.65 -13.78 10.51
N ALA A 256 5.64 -13.57 11.34
CA ALA A 256 4.47 -14.43 11.49
C ALA A 256 3.28 -13.70 10.84
N ASN A 257 2.99 -14.02 9.57
CA ASN A 257 2.02 -13.27 8.76
C ASN A 257 0.59 -13.80 8.88
N GLY A 258 0.42 -15.03 9.36
CA GLY A 258 -0.89 -15.66 9.53
C GLY A 258 -0.79 -17.12 9.95
N PRO A 259 -1.93 -17.83 10.03
CA PRO A 259 -2.01 -19.19 10.58
C PRO A 259 -1.23 -20.24 9.79
N ALA A 260 -0.94 -20.00 8.52
CA ALA A 260 -0.17 -20.91 7.66
C ALA A 260 0.80 -20.15 6.75
N GLN A 261 1.35 -19.03 7.25
CA GLN A 261 2.26 -18.19 6.49
C GLN A 261 3.27 -17.49 7.40
N SER A 262 4.53 -17.88 7.27
CA SER A 262 5.66 -17.31 8.00
C SER A 262 6.77 -16.91 7.04
N VAL A 263 7.70 -16.08 7.52
CA VAL A 263 8.93 -15.74 6.80
C VAL A 263 10.10 -16.02 7.71
N VAL A 264 11.09 -16.74 7.21
CA VAL A 264 12.37 -16.98 7.90
C VAL A 264 13.48 -16.22 7.20
N SER A 265 14.51 -15.84 7.94
CA SER A 265 15.62 -15.04 7.43
C SER A 265 16.95 -15.43 8.07
N GLY A 266 18.05 -15.29 7.33
CA GLY A 266 19.37 -15.68 7.79
C GLY A 266 20.42 -15.62 6.69
N GLY A 267 21.59 -16.22 6.94
CA GLY A 267 22.64 -16.35 5.93
C GLY A 267 22.16 -17.18 4.72
N VAL A 268 22.68 -16.87 3.52
CA VAL A 268 22.22 -17.50 2.26
C VAL A 268 22.25 -19.03 2.35
N ALA A 269 23.37 -19.63 2.74
CA ALA A 269 23.51 -21.08 2.81
C ALA A 269 22.50 -21.74 3.77
N ALA A 270 22.28 -21.15 4.94
CA ALA A 270 21.33 -21.68 5.92
C ALA A 270 19.88 -21.64 5.41
N ILE A 271 19.52 -20.58 4.68
CA ILE A 271 18.19 -20.45 4.09
C ILE A 271 18.00 -21.39 2.90
N GLU A 272 19.01 -21.59 2.05
CA GLU A 272 18.91 -22.54 0.94
C GLU A 272 18.83 -23.99 1.46
N SER A 273 19.61 -24.37 2.48
CA SER A 273 19.46 -25.71 3.09
C SER A 273 18.07 -25.93 3.70
N LEU A 274 17.50 -24.92 4.36
CA LEU A 274 16.13 -25.00 4.88
C LEU A 274 15.09 -25.05 3.76
N HIS A 275 15.30 -24.30 2.67
CA HIS A 275 14.45 -24.36 1.48
C HIS A 275 14.40 -25.79 0.92
N GLU A 276 15.56 -26.37 0.61
CA GLU A 276 15.66 -27.72 0.05
C GLU A 276 14.95 -28.74 0.94
N TRP A 277 15.23 -28.72 2.25
CA TRP A 277 14.58 -29.61 3.20
C TRP A 277 13.05 -29.43 3.22
N LEU A 278 12.55 -28.19 3.30
CA LEU A 278 11.11 -27.92 3.32
C LEU A 278 10.43 -28.37 2.02
N ALA A 279 11.07 -28.14 0.87
CA ALA A 279 10.56 -28.54 -0.43
C ALA A 279 10.48 -30.07 -0.56
N GLU A 280 11.50 -30.80 -0.12
CA GLU A 280 11.50 -32.28 -0.07
C GLU A 280 10.37 -32.83 0.82
N HIS A 281 9.97 -32.08 1.85
CA HIS A 281 8.88 -32.44 2.76
C HIS A 281 7.52 -31.88 2.32
N GLY A 282 7.40 -31.39 1.08
CA GLY A 282 6.14 -30.94 0.49
C GLY A 282 5.60 -29.61 1.05
N VAL A 283 6.42 -28.87 1.80
CA VAL A 283 6.04 -27.55 2.32
C VAL A 283 6.17 -26.51 1.21
N ARG A 284 5.13 -25.72 1.00
CA ARG A 284 5.16 -24.59 0.06
C ARG A 284 6.16 -23.54 0.55
N VAL A 285 7.19 -23.30 -0.23
CA VAL A 285 8.21 -22.28 0.04
C VAL A 285 8.42 -21.34 -1.15
N ARG A 286 8.83 -20.11 -0.88
CA ARG A 286 9.17 -19.11 -1.92
C ARG A 286 10.29 -18.20 -1.45
N ARG A 287 11.38 -18.15 -2.21
CA ARG A 287 12.48 -17.20 -1.98
C ARG A 287 11.98 -15.77 -2.19
N LEU A 288 12.19 -14.89 -1.22
CA LEU A 288 11.86 -13.47 -1.35
C LEU A 288 12.99 -12.74 -2.10
N ARG A 289 12.63 -11.79 -2.96
CA ARG A 289 13.57 -10.93 -3.70
C ARG A 289 14.07 -9.78 -2.82
N LEU A 290 14.76 -10.18 -1.75
CA LEU A 290 15.42 -9.31 -0.81
C LEU A 290 16.84 -9.83 -0.61
N THR A 291 17.80 -8.90 -0.62
CA THR A 291 19.24 -9.15 -0.48
C THR A 291 19.70 -9.09 0.98
N THR A 292 18.80 -8.70 1.88
CA THR A 292 19.09 -8.48 3.30
C THR A 292 18.06 -9.16 4.20
N ALA A 293 18.55 -9.90 5.20
CA ALA A 293 17.76 -10.59 6.21
C ALA A 293 17.47 -9.69 7.41
N GLY A 294 16.51 -8.77 7.25
CA GLY A 294 15.93 -8.05 8.39
C GLY A 294 15.23 -9.00 9.36
N HIS A 295 15.05 -8.59 10.62
CA HIS A 295 14.41 -9.41 11.67
C HIS A 295 15.15 -10.74 11.92
N SER A 296 16.49 -10.68 11.89
CA SER A 296 17.38 -11.81 12.15
C SER A 296 18.50 -11.43 13.10
N SER A 297 19.22 -12.41 13.65
CA SER A 297 20.43 -12.15 14.44
C SER A 297 21.51 -11.38 13.66
N LEU A 298 21.50 -11.37 12.33
CA LEU A 298 22.48 -10.61 11.54
C LEU A 298 22.38 -9.10 11.78
N VAL A 299 21.21 -8.57 12.12
CA VAL A 299 21.04 -7.13 12.37
C VAL A 299 21.67 -6.68 13.70
N GLU A 300 22.04 -7.62 14.58
CA GLU A 300 22.74 -7.30 15.84
C GLU A 300 24.09 -6.63 15.57
N ALA A 301 24.75 -6.97 14.45
CA ALA A 301 26.02 -6.37 14.03
C ALA A 301 25.92 -4.87 13.67
N ILE A 302 24.71 -4.35 13.45
CA ILE A 302 24.46 -2.93 13.12
C ILE A 302 23.55 -2.25 14.15
N ALA A 303 23.18 -2.94 15.24
CA ALA A 303 22.17 -2.45 16.18
C ALA A 303 22.61 -1.19 16.92
N ASP A 304 23.87 -1.14 17.38
CA ASP A 304 24.40 0.02 18.09
C ASP A 304 24.43 1.27 17.21
N GLU A 305 24.85 1.12 15.95
CA GLU A 305 24.87 2.22 14.99
C GLU A 305 23.47 2.68 14.58
N PHE A 306 22.52 1.75 14.50
CA PHE A 306 21.12 2.12 14.29
C PHE A 306 20.54 2.84 15.51
N ALA A 307 20.93 2.43 16.74
CA ALA A 307 20.53 3.09 17.97
C ALA A 307 20.99 4.55 18.01
N GLU A 308 22.17 4.88 17.46
CA GLU A 308 22.61 6.29 17.31
C GLU A 308 21.60 7.12 16.52
N ALA A 309 21.05 6.59 15.42
CA ALA A 309 20.05 7.28 14.61
C ALA A 309 18.72 7.49 15.37
N THR A 310 18.41 6.65 16.36
CA THR A 310 17.20 6.81 17.19
C THR A 310 17.35 7.86 18.28
N ARG A 311 18.56 8.29 18.66
CA ARG A 311 18.72 9.23 19.79
C ARG A 311 18.22 10.65 19.50
N GLY A 312 18.17 11.03 18.22
CA GLY A 312 17.80 12.38 17.79
C GLY A 312 16.35 12.55 17.38
N ILE A 313 15.54 11.48 17.40
CA ILE A 313 14.17 11.53 16.90
C ILE A 313 13.23 12.14 17.94
N SER A 314 12.22 12.87 17.46
CA SER A 314 11.10 13.31 18.29
C SER A 314 10.00 12.26 18.23
N VAL A 315 9.53 11.83 19.40
CA VAL A 315 8.45 10.84 19.54
C VAL A 315 7.28 11.40 20.32
N GLU A 316 6.08 11.06 19.87
CA GLU A 316 4.81 11.47 20.46
C GLU A 316 3.85 10.28 20.62
N ARG A 317 2.77 10.49 21.37
CA ARG A 317 1.72 9.48 21.51
C ARG A 317 0.90 9.35 20.23
N PRO A 318 0.44 8.14 19.86
CA PRO A 318 -0.37 7.96 18.66
C PRO A 318 -1.70 8.69 18.78
N SER A 319 -1.97 9.60 17.84
CA SER A 319 -3.28 10.24 17.66
C SER A 319 -4.29 9.33 16.96
N ILE A 320 -3.79 8.31 16.25
CA ILE A 320 -4.57 7.26 15.58
C ILE A 320 -4.02 5.91 16.07
N PRO A 321 -4.87 4.99 16.56
CA PRO A 321 -4.41 3.67 17.01
C PRO A 321 -3.61 2.94 15.94
N CYS A 322 -2.39 2.53 16.26
CA CYS A 322 -1.54 1.76 15.36
C CYS A 322 -1.08 0.45 15.99
N ILE A 323 -0.91 -0.59 15.18
CA ILE A 323 -0.46 -1.90 15.65
C ILE A 323 1.08 -1.95 15.72
N SER A 324 1.60 -2.38 16.86
CA SER A 324 3.01 -2.70 17.03
C SER A 324 3.37 -4.00 16.31
N ASN A 325 4.41 -3.98 15.48
CA ASN A 325 4.92 -5.21 14.84
C ASN A 325 5.61 -6.15 15.84
N VAL A 326 6.17 -5.60 16.92
CA VAL A 326 6.90 -6.35 17.94
C VAL A 326 5.94 -7.19 18.79
N THR A 327 4.82 -6.61 19.22
CA THR A 327 3.86 -7.26 20.12
C THR A 327 2.67 -7.85 19.39
N GLY A 328 2.34 -7.37 18.18
CA GLY A 328 1.14 -7.78 17.43
C GLY A 328 -0.16 -7.25 18.05
N THR A 329 -0.08 -6.28 18.95
CA THR A 329 -1.23 -5.58 19.55
C THR A 329 -1.08 -4.08 19.36
N TRP A 330 -1.98 -3.27 19.95
CA TRP A 330 -1.91 -1.81 19.88
C TRP A 330 -0.57 -1.30 20.43
N LEU A 331 0.09 -0.42 19.68
CA LEU A 331 1.29 0.29 20.12
C LEU A 331 0.93 1.11 21.36
N THR A 332 1.60 0.82 22.45
CA THR A 332 1.37 1.52 23.72
C THR A 332 2.06 2.88 23.74
N ASP A 333 1.58 3.81 24.58
CA ASP A 333 2.27 5.10 24.82
C ASP A 333 3.73 4.89 25.24
N GLY A 334 4.01 3.86 26.04
CA GLY A 334 5.36 3.54 26.50
C GLY A 334 6.27 3.06 25.36
N GLU A 335 5.75 2.28 24.42
CA GLU A 335 6.50 1.89 23.23
C GLU A 335 6.67 3.06 22.25
N ALA A 336 5.63 3.86 22.04
CA ALA A 336 5.66 5.01 21.14
C ALA A 336 6.70 6.05 21.59
N LEU A 337 6.79 6.31 22.89
CA LEU A 337 7.71 7.29 23.49
C LEU A 337 9.12 6.75 23.76
N ASP A 338 9.41 5.48 23.42
CA ASP A 338 10.71 4.86 23.60
C ASP A 338 11.43 4.73 22.24
N PRO A 339 12.43 5.58 21.94
CA PRO A 339 13.21 5.45 20.71
C PRO A 339 13.88 4.07 20.53
N ALA A 340 14.19 3.36 21.62
CA ALA A 340 14.74 2.01 21.56
C ALA A 340 13.75 0.97 21.02
N TYR A 341 12.45 1.31 20.92
CA TYR A 341 11.46 0.53 20.19
C TYR A 341 11.93 0.22 18.78
N TRP A 342 12.48 1.20 18.06
CA TRP A 342 12.89 1.02 16.67
C TRP A 342 14.07 0.06 16.51
N VAL A 343 14.98 0.02 17.50
CA VAL A 343 16.08 -0.96 17.55
C VAL A 343 15.53 -2.36 17.80
N ARG A 344 14.57 -2.51 18.73
CA ARG A 344 13.88 -3.79 18.96
C ARG A 344 13.10 -4.23 17.73
N HIS A 345 12.38 -3.32 17.09
CA HIS A 345 11.61 -3.55 15.88
C HIS A 345 12.48 -4.07 14.73
N LEU A 346 13.70 -3.54 14.56
CA LEU A 346 14.64 -4.01 13.54
C LEU A 346 14.98 -5.51 13.67
N ARG A 347 15.03 -6.01 14.91
CA ARG A 347 15.48 -7.36 15.28
C ARG A 347 14.35 -8.36 15.52
N ALA A 348 13.25 -7.91 16.11
CA ALA A 348 12.14 -8.75 16.53
C ALA A 348 11.36 -9.33 15.34
N THR A 349 10.70 -10.46 15.54
CA THR A 349 9.74 -11.02 14.59
C THR A 349 8.58 -10.04 14.37
N VAL A 350 8.20 -9.81 13.11
CA VAL A 350 6.99 -9.06 12.74
C VAL A 350 5.76 -9.93 13.00
N ARG A 351 4.97 -9.60 14.04
CA ARG A 351 3.73 -10.31 14.43
C ARG A 351 2.50 -9.83 13.65
N PHE A 352 2.60 -9.78 12.32
CA PHE A 352 1.55 -9.22 11.46
C PHE A 352 0.21 -9.96 11.57
N GLY A 353 0.22 -11.29 11.60
CA GLY A 353 -1.02 -12.09 11.69
C GLY A 353 -1.81 -11.80 12.97
N THR A 354 -1.12 -11.76 14.12
CA THR A 354 -1.69 -11.33 15.40
C THR A 354 -2.16 -9.88 15.35
N GLY A 355 -1.36 -9.01 14.71
CA GLY A 355 -1.69 -7.62 14.46
C GLY A 355 -3.00 -7.44 13.70
N VAL A 356 -3.22 -8.22 12.64
CA VAL A 356 -4.47 -8.21 11.88
C VAL A 356 -5.65 -8.68 12.75
N ALA A 357 -5.48 -9.74 13.54
CA ALA A 357 -6.54 -10.19 14.44
C ALA A 357 -6.95 -9.08 15.42
N THR A 358 -5.98 -8.36 16.00
CA THR A 358 -6.24 -7.19 16.85
C THR A 358 -6.92 -6.06 16.06
N LEU A 359 -6.41 -5.71 14.88
CA LEU A 359 -6.94 -4.65 14.02
C LEU A 359 -8.41 -4.86 13.68
N LEU A 360 -8.80 -6.09 13.34
CA LEU A 360 -10.17 -6.45 12.93
C LEU A 360 -11.18 -6.39 14.09
N THR A 361 -10.73 -6.23 15.34
CA THR A 361 -11.63 -5.89 16.46
C THR A 361 -12.14 -4.46 16.38
N GLN A 362 -11.43 -3.57 15.67
CA GLN A 362 -11.76 -2.16 15.55
C GLN A 362 -12.22 -1.77 14.15
N ALA A 363 -11.54 -2.23 13.09
CA ALA A 363 -11.84 -1.87 11.70
C ALA A 363 -11.97 -3.10 10.81
N ARG A 364 -13.09 -3.23 10.08
CA ARG A 364 -13.34 -4.37 9.17
C ARG A 364 -12.96 -4.09 7.72
N ILE A 365 -12.77 -2.82 7.37
CA ILE A 365 -12.28 -2.39 6.06
C ILE A 365 -10.79 -2.11 6.21
N VAL A 366 -9.98 -2.73 5.37
CA VAL A 366 -8.52 -2.54 5.34
C VAL A 366 -8.10 -2.09 3.96
N LEU A 367 -7.54 -0.89 3.87
CA LEU A 367 -6.97 -0.32 2.65
C LEU A 367 -5.45 -0.52 2.68
N GLU A 368 -4.90 -1.33 1.78
CA GLU A 368 -3.46 -1.40 1.54
C GLU A 368 -3.01 -0.12 0.82
N VAL A 369 -2.16 0.66 1.47
CA VAL A 369 -1.62 1.93 1.00
C VAL A 369 -0.17 1.71 0.60
N GLY A 370 0.02 1.33 -0.66
CA GLY A 370 1.32 1.02 -1.24
C GLY A 370 1.19 0.48 -2.67
N PRO A 371 2.32 0.10 -3.28
CA PRO A 371 2.40 -0.26 -4.70
C PRO A 371 1.91 -1.67 -5.05
N GLY A 372 1.22 -2.38 -4.16
CA GLY A 372 0.82 -3.76 -4.41
C GLY A 372 -0.39 -4.24 -3.61
N THR A 373 -0.55 -5.56 -3.61
CA THR A 373 -1.72 -6.27 -3.06
C THR A 373 -1.36 -7.35 -2.04
N THR A 374 -0.13 -7.29 -1.51
CA THR A 374 0.42 -8.33 -0.64
C THR A 374 -0.28 -8.32 0.71
N LEU A 375 -0.43 -7.15 1.34
CA LEU A 375 -1.07 -7.07 2.65
C LEU A 375 -2.56 -7.39 2.56
N SER A 376 -3.26 -6.97 1.52
CA SER A 376 -4.64 -7.37 1.24
C SER A 376 -4.76 -8.89 1.18
N THR A 377 -3.80 -9.59 0.58
CA THR A 377 -3.77 -11.06 0.56
C THR A 377 -3.54 -11.66 1.95
N LEU A 378 -2.56 -11.13 2.70
CA LEU A 378 -2.26 -11.62 4.06
C LEU A 378 -3.41 -11.36 5.04
N VAL A 379 -4.07 -10.20 4.95
CA VAL A 379 -5.24 -9.84 5.76
C VAL A 379 -6.39 -10.80 5.47
N ARG A 380 -6.68 -11.11 4.20
CA ARG A 380 -7.70 -12.12 3.84
C ARG A 380 -7.38 -13.49 4.42
N GLN A 381 -6.12 -13.90 4.41
CA GLN A 381 -5.70 -15.18 4.97
C GLN A 381 -5.88 -15.20 6.50
N ALA A 382 -5.50 -14.13 7.20
CA ALA A 382 -5.66 -14.01 8.65
C ALA A 382 -7.13 -13.84 9.08
N SER A 383 -7.96 -13.20 8.27
CA SER A 383 -9.37 -12.92 8.58
C SER A 383 -10.27 -14.15 8.53
N THR A 384 -9.84 -15.24 7.86
CA THR A 384 -10.55 -16.53 7.90
C THR A 384 -10.75 -17.05 9.33
N VAL A 385 -9.89 -16.64 10.27
CA VAL A 385 -9.94 -17.03 11.69
C VAL A 385 -10.53 -15.91 12.57
N ALA A 386 -10.31 -14.63 12.23
CA ALA A 386 -10.69 -13.46 13.04
C ALA A 386 -12.00 -12.75 12.60
N GLY A 387 -12.71 -13.33 11.63
CA GLY A 387 -13.94 -12.80 11.03
C GLY A 387 -13.67 -12.01 9.75
N SER A 388 -14.63 -12.01 8.81
CA SER A 388 -14.48 -11.45 7.46
C SER A 388 -13.99 -9.99 7.47
N ALA A 389 -13.05 -9.69 6.58
CA ALA A 389 -12.50 -8.35 6.35
C ALA A 389 -12.70 -7.97 4.88
N ILE A 390 -13.07 -6.72 4.62
CA ILE A 390 -13.05 -6.14 3.27
C ILE A 390 -11.66 -5.58 3.06
N THR A 391 -10.93 -6.14 2.10
CA THR A 391 -9.56 -5.71 1.76
C THR A 391 -9.56 -5.01 0.42
N ILE A 392 -9.03 -3.79 0.37
CA ILE A 392 -8.96 -2.95 -0.82
C ILE A 392 -7.49 -2.57 -0.99
N SER A 393 -6.97 -2.57 -2.23
CA SER A 393 -5.61 -2.13 -2.51
C SER A 393 -5.63 -0.84 -3.30
N SER A 394 -4.80 0.13 -2.89
CA SER A 394 -4.71 1.44 -3.56
C SER A 394 -4.28 1.32 -5.01
N LEU A 395 -3.38 0.37 -5.28
CA LEU A 395 -2.78 0.09 -6.58
C LEU A 395 -2.92 -1.41 -6.91
N GLY A 396 -2.84 -1.74 -8.20
CA GLY A 396 -2.94 -3.10 -8.71
C GLY A 396 -1.71 -3.95 -8.37
N HIS A 397 -1.76 -5.25 -8.70
CA HIS A 397 -0.57 -6.08 -8.57
C HIS A 397 0.49 -5.62 -9.60
N PRO A 398 1.81 -5.67 -9.30
CA PRO A 398 2.85 -5.18 -10.22
C PRO A 398 2.93 -5.89 -11.58
N LEU A 399 2.29 -7.06 -11.70
CA LEU A 399 2.19 -7.83 -12.95
C LEU A 399 0.90 -7.55 -13.73
N ASP A 400 -0.02 -6.77 -13.15
CA ASP A 400 -1.25 -6.38 -13.81
C ASP A 400 -0.96 -5.15 -14.68
N ALA A 401 -1.50 -5.14 -15.91
CA ALA A 401 -1.34 -4.00 -16.81
C ALA A 401 -2.28 -2.83 -16.47
N THR A 402 -2.99 -2.88 -15.33
CA THR A 402 -3.96 -1.88 -14.92
C THR A 402 -3.25 -0.57 -14.60
N PRO A 403 -3.60 0.55 -15.27
CA PRO A 403 -3.03 1.86 -14.94
C PRO A 403 -3.30 2.26 -13.49
N GLU A 404 -2.37 2.95 -12.85
CA GLU A 404 -2.48 3.33 -11.42
C GLU A 404 -3.72 4.19 -11.16
N ALA A 405 -4.09 5.07 -12.12
CA ALA A 405 -5.31 5.87 -12.03
C ALA A 405 -6.58 5.02 -12.03
N ALA A 406 -6.59 3.89 -12.76
CA ALA A 406 -7.71 2.95 -12.77
C ALA A 406 -7.79 2.14 -11.48
N ALA A 407 -6.64 1.69 -10.97
CA ALA A 407 -6.59 1.00 -9.68
C ALA A 407 -7.05 1.93 -8.53
N LEU A 408 -6.59 3.18 -8.52
CA LEU A 408 -7.02 4.19 -7.54
C LEU A 408 -8.53 4.46 -7.62
N ALA A 409 -9.08 4.60 -8.84
CA ALA A 409 -10.51 4.80 -9.07
C ALA A 409 -11.35 3.61 -8.60
N ALA A 410 -10.90 2.39 -8.88
CA ALA A 410 -11.53 1.17 -8.37
C ALA A 410 -11.49 1.13 -6.84
N ALA A 411 -10.34 1.42 -6.22
CA ALA A 411 -10.20 1.47 -4.76
C ALA A 411 -11.13 2.51 -4.12
N ALA A 412 -11.26 3.70 -4.71
CA ALA A 412 -12.15 4.75 -4.23
C ALA A 412 -13.62 4.32 -4.30
N GLY A 413 -14.02 3.68 -5.40
CA GLY A 413 -15.34 3.10 -5.54
C GLY A 413 -15.61 1.95 -4.55
N GLU A 414 -14.64 1.06 -4.34
CA GLU A 414 -14.74 -0.05 -3.39
C GLU A 414 -14.86 0.44 -1.94
N LEU A 415 -14.15 1.51 -1.57
CA LEU A 415 -14.30 2.17 -0.28
C LEU A 415 -15.72 2.69 -0.09
N TRP A 416 -16.28 3.34 -1.11
CA TRP A 416 -17.66 3.83 -1.09
C TRP A 416 -18.69 2.70 -1.04
N LEU A 417 -18.46 1.60 -1.77
CA LEU A 417 -19.28 0.39 -1.66
C LEU A 417 -19.26 -0.18 -0.23
N ALA A 418 -18.09 -0.17 0.40
CA ALA A 418 -17.93 -0.61 1.80
C ALA A 418 -18.51 0.38 2.82
N GLY A 419 -18.96 1.57 2.37
CA GLY A 419 -19.61 2.57 3.21
C GLY A 419 -18.71 3.69 3.73
N VAL A 420 -17.46 3.76 3.27
CA VAL A 420 -16.51 4.84 3.58
C VAL A 420 -16.86 6.09 2.77
N ASP A 421 -16.86 7.23 3.44
CA ASP A 421 -17.09 8.52 2.78
C ASP A 421 -15.81 8.96 2.05
N VAL A 422 -15.88 8.98 0.72
CA VAL A 422 -14.84 9.51 -0.16
C VAL A 422 -15.24 10.91 -0.60
N ASP A 423 -14.32 11.87 -0.52
CA ASP A 423 -14.51 13.20 -1.09
C ASP A 423 -14.40 13.13 -2.62
N TRP A 424 -15.56 12.98 -3.26
CA TRP A 424 -15.67 12.87 -4.71
C TRP A 424 -15.33 14.17 -5.44
N GLU A 425 -15.48 15.33 -4.81
CA GLU A 425 -15.06 16.60 -5.40
C GLU A 425 -13.54 16.67 -5.47
N ALA A 426 -12.86 16.32 -4.36
CA ALA A 426 -11.40 16.19 -4.35
C ALA A 426 -10.92 15.12 -5.35
N PHE A 427 -11.62 14.00 -5.47
CA PHE A 427 -11.30 12.96 -6.45
C PHE A 427 -11.44 13.46 -7.90
N ALA A 428 -12.51 14.18 -8.23
CA ALA A 428 -12.68 14.75 -9.57
C ALA A 428 -11.70 15.87 -9.90
N ALA A 429 -11.16 16.54 -8.89
CA ALA A 429 -10.15 17.58 -9.07
C ALA A 429 -8.77 17.00 -9.40
N LEU A 430 -8.57 15.69 -9.30
CA LEU A 430 -7.35 15.06 -9.79
C LEU A 430 -7.18 15.33 -11.28
N PRO A 431 -6.06 15.95 -11.70
CA PRO A 431 -5.86 16.35 -13.09
C PRO A 431 -5.95 15.16 -14.04
N ALA A 432 -6.53 15.41 -15.22
CA ALA A 432 -6.24 14.59 -16.38
C ALA A 432 -4.81 14.90 -16.87
N PRO A 433 -4.10 13.95 -17.48
CA PRO A 433 -2.77 14.20 -18.02
C PRO A 433 -2.86 15.29 -19.10
N LEU A 434 -1.80 16.08 -19.22
CA LEU A 434 -1.68 17.05 -20.30
C LEU A 434 -1.56 16.32 -21.65
N PRO A 435 -2.25 16.78 -22.71
CA PRO A 435 -2.08 16.21 -24.04
C PRO A 435 -0.63 16.35 -24.49
N LEU A 436 -0.15 15.37 -25.26
CA LEU A 436 1.16 15.43 -25.93
C LEU A 436 1.20 16.70 -26.80
N ILE A 437 2.01 17.68 -26.41
CA ILE A 437 2.48 18.67 -27.39
C ILE A 437 3.55 17.94 -28.18
N GLU A 438 3.16 17.37 -29.33
CA GLU A 438 4.13 16.94 -30.34
C GLU A 438 5.00 18.16 -30.66
N LYS A 439 6.28 18.10 -30.27
CA LYS A 439 7.28 19.00 -30.81
C LYS A 439 7.52 18.57 -32.25
N HIS A 440 6.91 19.28 -33.19
CA HIS A 440 7.31 19.25 -34.60
C HIS A 440 8.77 19.70 -34.77
#